data_AF-A0A1T4Y715-F1
#
_entry.id   AF-A0A1T4Y715-F1
#
_cell.length_a   1.000
_cell.length_b   1.000
_cell.length_c   1.000
_cell.angle_alpha   90.00
_cell.angle_beta   90.00
_cell.angle_gamma   90.00
#
_symmetry.space_group_name_H-M   'P 1'
#
loop_
_entity.id
_entity.type
_entity.pdbx_description
1 polymer ?
#
loop_
_entity_poly.entity_id
_entity_poly.type
_entity_poly.pdbx_seq_one_letter_code
_entity_poly.pdbx_strand_id
1 'polypeptide(L)'
;KQMAAALAYIQDNNLTDYEQLAKKATEAADRFHAISEQIKQTEQAMKTNAGLKAATVQYAKTRPVFEQYKATKYSRKFLAEHEADLELYRAAQAEMRSLLGGAKLPKMDVLKEEGRKLTAKKKQLYGEYQKARRDMQEIVTIKANIDTLMGYTEPGRKQEKER
;
A
#
# COMPACT_ATOMS: atom_id res chain seq x y z
N LYS A 1 -32.98 17.78 14.76
CA LYS A 1 -32.59 16.39 14.39
C LYS A 1 -31.08 16.16 14.50
N GLN A 2 -30.22 17.02 13.92
CA GLN A 2 -28.75 16.87 14.00
C GLN A 2 -28.19 16.99 15.43
N MET A 3 -28.71 17.91 16.25
CA MET A 3 -28.29 18.09 17.65
C MET A 3 -28.58 16.88 18.54
N ALA A 4 -29.71 16.20 18.33
CA ALA A 4 -30.06 14.97 19.05
C ALA A 4 -29.14 13.80 18.65
N ALA A 5 -28.77 13.68 17.37
CA ALA A 5 -27.85 12.65 16.90
C ALA A 5 -26.42 12.88 17.43
N ALA A 6 -25.98 14.14 17.51
CA ALA A 6 -24.70 14.51 18.09
C ALA A 6 -24.65 14.22 19.60
N LEU A 7 -25.69 14.58 20.35
CA LEU A 7 -25.78 14.29 21.79
C LEU A 7 -25.87 12.79 22.07
N ALA A 8 -26.64 12.04 21.27
CA ALA A 8 -26.70 10.58 21.36
C ALA A 8 -25.32 9.96 21.13
N TYR A 9 -24.57 10.41 20.12
CA TYR A 9 -23.22 9.90 19.88
C TYR A 9 -22.24 10.18 21.03
N ILE A 10 -22.31 11.38 21.62
CA ILE A 10 -21.49 11.73 22.80
C ILE A 10 -21.81 10.78 23.96
N GLN A 11 -23.09 10.54 24.24
CA GLN A 11 -23.55 9.63 25.28
C GLN A 11 -23.15 8.17 24.99
N ASP A 12 -23.42 7.67 23.78
CA ASP A 12 -23.15 6.28 23.37
C ASP A 12 -21.64 5.96 23.36
N ASN A 13 -20.78 6.97 23.16
CA ASN A 13 -19.33 6.82 23.12
C ASN A 13 -18.61 7.28 24.40
N ASN A 14 -19.37 7.55 25.47
CA ASN A 14 -18.88 8.05 26.77
C ASN A 14 -17.92 9.25 26.63
N LEU A 15 -18.20 10.14 25.68
CA LEU A 15 -17.45 11.37 25.50
C LEU A 15 -17.93 12.39 26.52
N THR A 16 -17.01 13.05 27.22
CA THR A 16 -17.37 14.08 28.21
C THR A 16 -17.36 15.49 27.65
N ASP A 17 -16.64 15.72 26.54
CA ASP A 17 -16.44 17.04 25.97
C ASP A 17 -16.10 17.00 24.47
N TYR A 18 -16.07 18.19 23.87
CA TYR A 18 -15.75 18.39 22.47
C TYR A 18 -14.28 18.10 22.13
N GLU A 19 -13.33 18.33 23.05
CA GLU A 19 -11.92 18.04 22.81
C GLU A 19 -11.68 16.55 22.61
N GLN A 20 -12.35 15.70 23.38
CA GLN A 20 -12.31 14.25 23.20
C GLN A 20 -12.92 13.81 21.87
N LEU A 21 -13.99 14.46 21.41
CA LEU A 21 -14.55 14.20 20.08
C LEU A 21 -13.57 14.60 18.97
N ALA A 22 -12.96 15.78 19.07
CA ALA A 22 -11.96 16.26 18.12
C ALA A 22 -10.74 15.31 18.09
N LYS A 23 -10.27 14.87 19.27
CA LYS A 23 -9.18 13.90 19.39
C LYS A 23 -9.53 12.56 18.74
N LYS A 24 -10.72 11.99 19.02
CA LYS A 24 -11.17 10.75 18.36
C LYS A 24 -11.29 10.90 16.85
N ALA A 25 -11.71 12.08 16.35
CA ALA A 25 -11.77 12.35 14.93
C ALA A 25 -10.39 12.31 14.28
N THR A 26 -9.39 12.93 14.92
CA THR A 26 -7.99 12.88 14.50
C THR A 26 -7.45 11.46 14.54
N GLU A 27 -7.64 10.72 15.64
CA GLU A 27 -7.19 9.33 15.77
C GLU A 27 -7.81 8.40 14.71
N ALA A 28 -9.10 8.58 14.39
CA ALA A 28 -9.78 7.82 13.36
C ALA A 28 -9.25 8.15 11.95
N ALA A 29 -8.97 9.42 11.67
CA ALA A 29 -8.34 9.85 10.43
C ALA A 29 -6.91 9.30 10.28
N ASP A 30 -6.09 9.41 11.33
CA ASP A 30 -4.73 8.87 11.35
C ASP A 30 -4.71 7.36 11.12
N ARG A 31 -5.62 6.62 11.77
CA ARG A 31 -5.78 5.18 11.55
C ARG A 31 -6.16 4.85 10.12
N PHE A 32 -7.11 5.59 9.54
CA PHE A 32 -7.51 5.42 8.15
C PHE A 32 -6.34 5.67 7.19
N HIS A 33 -5.58 6.74 7.41
CA HIS A 33 -4.39 7.06 6.61
C HIS A 33 -3.30 5.99 6.74
N ALA A 34 -3.03 5.52 7.96
CA ALA A 34 -2.05 4.46 8.22
C ALA A 34 -2.42 3.16 7.50
N ILE A 35 -3.68 2.71 7.58
CA ILE A 35 -4.12 1.50 6.88
C ILE A 35 -4.05 1.68 5.36
N SER A 36 -4.45 2.85 4.86
CA SER A 36 -4.38 3.18 3.43
C SER A 36 -2.94 3.08 2.91
N GLU A 37 -1.98 3.61 3.67
CA GLU A 37 -0.56 3.54 3.33
C GLU A 37 -0.03 2.10 3.40
N GLN A 38 -0.41 1.33 4.42
CA GLN A 38 -0.04 -0.08 4.50
C GLN A 38 -0.58 -0.92 3.33
N ILE A 39 -1.79 -0.60 2.83
CA ILE A 39 -2.33 -1.24 1.62
C ILE A 39 -1.45 -0.91 0.42
N LYS A 40 -1.13 0.37 0.18
CA LYS A 40 -0.27 0.79 -0.94
C LYS A 40 1.09 0.10 -0.90
N GLN A 41 1.73 0.07 0.27
CA GLN A 41 3.02 -0.60 0.47
C GLN A 41 2.93 -2.10 0.21
N THR A 42 1.86 -2.75 0.69
CA THR A 42 1.63 -4.18 0.47
C THR A 42 1.42 -4.47 -1.02
N GLU A 43 0.65 -3.63 -1.74
CA GLU A 43 0.46 -3.77 -3.19
C GLU A 43 1.76 -3.55 -3.97
N GLN A 44 2.58 -2.59 -3.56
CA GLN A 44 3.89 -2.40 -4.17
C GLN A 44 4.81 -3.61 -3.95
N ALA A 45 4.84 -4.15 -2.73
CA ALA A 45 5.58 -5.38 -2.44
C ALA A 45 5.08 -6.58 -3.25
N MET A 46 3.76 -6.69 -3.47
CA MET A 46 3.18 -7.71 -4.35
C MET A 46 3.65 -7.57 -5.80
N LYS A 47 3.68 -6.33 -6.33
CA LYS A 47 4.19 -6.05 -7.69
C LYS A 47 5.67 -6.44 -7.81
N THR A 48 6.50 -6.01 -6.86
CA THR A 48 7.93 -6.37 -6.83
C THR A 48 8.12 -7.89 -6.78
N ASN A 49 7.40 -8.60 -5.90
CA ASN A 49 7.48 -10.06 -5.81
C ASN A 49 7.03 -10.75 -7.11
N ALA A 50 5.96 -10.27 -7.74
CA ALA A 50 5.50 -10.78 -9.04
C ALA A 50 6.54 -10.58 -10.15
N GLY A 51 7.12 -9.39 -10.24
CA GLY A 51 8.21 -9.07 -11.18
C GLY A 51 9.43 -9.96 -10.95
N LEU A 52 9.87 -10.13 -9.69
CA LEU A 52 10.98 -11.02 -9.36
C LEU A 52 10.74 -12.47 -9.77
N LYS A 53 9.52 -12.99 -9.55
CA LYS A 53 9.16 -14.35 -10.01
C LYS A 53 9.21 -14.46 -11.53
N ALA A 54 8.61 -13.50 -12.24
CA ALA A 54 8.59 -13.49 -13.70
C ALA A 54 10.01 -13.42 -14.28
N ALA A 55 10.82 -12.47 -13.81
CA ALA A 55 12.20 -12.30 -14.25
C ALA A 55 13.07 -13.52 -13.92
N THR A 56 12.87 -14.15 -12.75
CA THR A 56 13.59 -15.39 -12.39
C THR A 56 13.25 -16.53 -13.35
N VAL A 57 11.98 -16.68 -13.73
CA VAL A 57 11.55 -17.69 -14.70
C VAL A 57 12.12 -17.38 -16.08
N GLN A 58 12.06 -16.12 -16.52
CA GLN A 58 12.60 -15.71 -17.82
C GLN A 58 14.11 -15.95 -17.89
N TYR A 59 14.84 -15.56 -16.85
CA TYR A 59 16.27 -15.81 -16.72
C TYR A 59 16.60 -17.30 -16.81
N ALA A 60 15.87 -18.16 -16.09
CA ALA A 60 16.07 -19.60 -16.14
C ALA A 60 15.82 -20.18 -17.54
N LYS A 61 14.82 -19.66 -18.28
CA LYS A 61 14.49 -20.10 -19.63
C LYS A 61 15.54 -19.73 -20.67
N THR A 62 16.09 -18.51 -20.60
CA THR A 62 17.03 -17.99 -21.61
C THR A 62 18.49 -18.23 -21.25
N ARG A 63 18.79 -18.61 -20.00
CA ARG A 63 20.15 -18.95 -19.57
C ARG A 63 20.84 -20.02 -20.42
N PRO A 64 20.20 -21.14 -20.81
CA PRO A 64 20.85 -22.13 -21.67
C PRO A 64 21.34 -21.56 -23.01
N VAL A 65 20.56 -20.65 -23.62
CA VAL A 65 20.95 -19.97 -24.87
C VAL A 65 22.17 -19.08 -24.64
N PHE A 66 22.21 -18.35 -23.52
CA PHE A 66 23.38 -17.56 -23.14
C PHE A 66 24.63 -18.41 -22.87
N GLU A 67 24.48 -19.56 -22.21
CA GLU A 67 25.62 -20.47 -21.97
C GLU A 67 26.14 -21.06 -23.30
N GLN A 68 25.27 -21.40 -24.25
CA GLN A 68 25.67 -21.82 -25.61
C GLN A 68 26.35 -20.68 -26.39
N TYR A 69 25.85 -19.46 -26.27
CA TYR A 69 26.50 -18.30 -26.87
C TYR A 69 27.93 -18.09 -26.34
N LYS A 70 28.12 -18.30 -25.04
CA LYS A 70 29.46 -18.28 -24.42
C LYS A 70 30.32 -19.44 -24.90
N ALA A 71 29.77 -20.66 -24.99
CA ALA A 71 30.49 -21.84 -25.46
C ALA A 71 30.96 -21.72 -26.93
N THR A 72 30.19 -21.03 -27.77
CA THR A 72 30.57 -20.70 -29.15
C THR A 72 31.55 -19.53 -29.28
N LYS A 73 32.15 -19.09 -28.15
CA LYS A 73 33.08 -17.96 -28.07
C LYS A 73 32.47 -16.65 -28.62
N TYR A 74 31.18 -16.42 -28.34
CA TYR A 74 30.47 -15.23 -28.78
C TYR A 74 30.40 -15.10 -30.31
N SER A 75 30.08 -16.19 -31.00
CA SER A 75 29.95 -16.23 -32.45
C SER A 75 28.91 -15.23 -32.96
N ARG A 76 29.27 -14.39 -33.94
CA ARG A 76 28.34 -13.45 -34.59
C ARG A 76 27.16 -14.17 -35.26
N LYS A 77 27.39 -15.37 -35.80
CA LYS A 77 26.34 -16.18 -36.42
C LYS A 77 25.30 -16.61 -35.37
N PHE A 78 25.78 -17.10 -34.22
CA PHE A 78 24.90 -17.50 -33.12
C PHE A 78 24.14 -16.29 -32.54
N LEU A 79 24.81 -15.14 -32.43
CA LEU A 79 24.18 -13.90 -31.99
C LEU A 79 23.00 -13.53 -32.89
N ALA A 80 23.18 -13.58 -34.22
CA ALA A 80 22.11 -13.24 -35.17
C ALA A 80 20.95 -14.25 -35.13
N GLU A 81 21.22 -15.54 -34.89
CA GLU A 81 20.20 -16.59 -34.80
C GLU A 81 19.41 -16.54 -33.48
N HIS A 82 20.02 -16.06 -32.39
CA HIS A 82 19.46 -16.09 -31.04
C HIS A 82 19.34 -14.70 -30.37
N GLU A 83 19.32 -13.64 -31.17
CA GLU A 83 19.34 -12.25 -30.68
C GLU A 83 18.23 -11.98 -29.66
N ALA A 84 16.99 -12.34 -30.00
CA ALA A 84 15.82 -12.14 -29.15
C ALA A 84 15.95 -12.86 -27.78
N ASP A 85 16.44 -14.10 -27.76
CA ASP A 85 16.62 -14.85 -26.51
C ASP A 85 17.73 -14.24 -25.63
N LEU A 86 18.80 -13.74 -26.25
CA LEU A 86 19.90 -13.07 -25.56
C LEU A 86 19.48 -11.69 -25.01
N GLU A 87 18.63 -10.96 -25.73
CA GLU A 87 18.02 -9.73 -25.23
C GLU A 87 17.10 -10.01 -24.04
N LEU A 88 16.24 -11.03 -24.12
CA LEU A 88 15.38 -11.45 -23.02
C LEU A 88 16.18 -11.89 -21.79
N TYR A 89 17.31 -12.57 -21.97
CA TYR A 89 18.24 -12.91 -20.89
C TYR A 89 18.79 -11.65 -20.20
N ARG A 90 19.29 -10.68 -20.96
CA ARG A 90 19.83 -9.42 -20.43
C ARG A 90 18.75 -8.59 -19.73
N ALA A 91 17.56 -8.52 -20.32
CA ALA A 91 16.40 -7.83 -19.75
C ALA A 91 16.00 -8.45 -18.40
N ALA A 92 15.88 -9.78 -18.33
CA ALA A 92 15.57 -10.47 -17.08
C ALA A 92 16.63 -10.21 -16.00
N GLN A 93 17.92 -10.22 -16.35
CA GLN A 93 19.00 -9.91 -15.43
C GLN A 93 18.94 -8.45 -14.92
N ALA A 94 18.67 -7.49 -15.81
CA ALA A 94 18.54 -6.08 -15.47
C ALA A 94 17.32 -5.83 -14.56
N GLU A 95 16.19 -6.45 -14.86
CA GLU A 95 14.96 -6.35 -14.07
C GLU A 95 15.18 -6.90 -12.66
N MET A 96 15.78 -8.10 -12.52
CA MET A 96 16.10 -8.67 -11.21
C MET A 96 17.02 -7.74 -10.40
N ARG A 97 18.05 -7.18 -11.04
CA ARG A 97 18.97 -6.24 -10.38
C ARG A 97 18.27 -4.96 -9.93
N SER A 98 17.38 -4.42 -10.76
CA SER A 98 16.60 -3.22 -10.45
C SER A 98 15.66 -3.47 -9.26
N LEU A 99 14.91 -4.58 -9.28
CA LEU A 99 13.94 -4.93 -8.23
C LEU A 99 14.61 -5.27 -6.89
N LEU A 100 15.83 -5.82 -6.90
CA LEU A 100 16.56 -6.19 -5.68
C LEU A 100 17.37 -5.04 -5.08
N GLY A 101 17.66 -3.97 -5.83
CA GLY A 101 18.49 -2.86 -5.33
C GLY A 101 19.88 -3.29 -4.86
N GLY A 102 20.44 -4.37 -5.45
CA GLY A 102 21.73 -4.96 -5.03
C GLY A 102 21.63 -6.05 -3.96
N ALA A 103 20.43 -6.35 -3.45
CA ALA A 103 20.20 -7.51 -2.59
C ALA A 103 20.40 -8.84 -3.34
N LYS A 104 20.65 -9.90 -2.58
CA LYS A 104 20.76 -11.26 -3.13
C LYS A 104 19.39 -11.76 -3.58
N LEU A 105 19.34 -12.41 -4.74
CA LEU A 105 18.13 -13.06 -5.25
C LEU A 105 17.63 -14.14 -4.27
N PRO A 106 16.37 -14.04 -3.77
CA PRO A 106 15.76 -15.09 -2.98
C PRO A 106 15.49 -16.35 -3.80
N LYS A 107 15.39 -17.51 -3.13
CA LYS A 107 14.94 -18.74 -3.80
C LYS A 107 13.47 -18.60 -4.22
N MET A 108 13.09 -19.29 -5.30
CA MET A 108 11.72 -19.27 -5.82
C MET A 108 10.66 -19.63 -4.76
N ASP A 109 10.96 -20.57 -3.87
CA ASP A 109 10.01 -20.98 -2.82
C ASP A 109 9.78 -19.88 -1.78
N VAL A 110 10.81 -19.08 -1.47
CA VAL A 110 10.70 -17.90 -0.60
C VAL A 110 9.79 -16.86 -1.26
N LEU A 111 9.99 -16.58 -2.55
CA LEU A 111 9.12 -15.65 -3.30
C LEU A 111 7.66 -16.11 -3.34
N LYS A 112 7.42 -17.43 -3.49
CA LYS A 112 6.07 -18.00 -3.44
C LYS A 112 5.43 -17.85 -2.06
N GLU A 113 6.17 -18.14 -1.00
CA GLU A 113 5.71 -18.02 0.38
C GLU A 113 5.39 -16.56 0.73
N GLU A 114 6.30 -15.63 0.43
CA GLU A 114 6.08 -14.19 0.58
C GLU A 114 4.85 -13.72 -0.20
N GLY A 115 4.66 -14.21 -1.43
CA GLY A 115 3.49 -13.88 -2.24
C GLY A 115 2.17 -14.33 -1.58
N ARG A 116 2.17 -15.48 -0.90
CA ARG A 116 1.00 -15.94 -0.11
C ARG A 116 0.78 -15.06 1.11
N LYS A 117 1.84 -14.72 1.85
CA LYS A 117 1.78 -13.80 3.01
C LYS A 117 1.25 -12.42 2.62
N LEU A 118 1.75 -11.85 1.52
CA LEU A 118 1.31 -10.55 1.02
C LEU A 118 -0.17 -10.57 0.59
N THR A 119 -0.62 -11.65 -0.06
CA THR A 119 -2.05 -11.82 -0.41
C THR A 119 -2.93 -11.88 0.84
N ALA A 120 -2.53 -12.66 1.85
CA ALA A 120 -3.24 -12.75 3.12
C ALA A 120 -3.28 -11.40 3.84
N LYS A 121 -2.14 -10.71 3.92
CA LYS A 121 -2.03 -9.36 4.50
C LYS A 121 -2.93 -8.35 3.78
N LYS A 122 -2.93 -8.34 2.44
CA LYS A 122 -3.80 -7.46 1.65
C LYS A 122 -5.28 -7.70 1.98
N LYS A 123 -5.70 -8.97 2.05
CA LYS A 123 -7.08 -9.33 2.40
C LYS A 123 -7.46 -8.83 3.78
N GLN A 124 -6.59 -9.02 4.77
CA GLN A 124 -6.79 -8.52 6.13
C GLN A 124 -6.90 -7.00 6.17
N LEU A 125 -5.92 -6.29 5.59
CA LEU A 125 -5.88 -4.83 5.55
C LEU A 125 -7.11 -4.24 4.87
N TYR A 126 -7.63 -4.88 3.82
CA TYR A 126 -8.85 -4.40 3.16
C TYR A 126 -10.07 -4.52 4.06
N GLY A 127 -10.16 -5.57 4.89
CA GLY A 127 -11.20 -5.69 5.91
C GLY A 127 -11.12 -4.57 6.96
N GLU A 128 -9.90 -4.28 7.44
CA GLU A 128 -9.65 -3.21 8.40
C GLU A 128 -9.91 -1.81 7.81
N TYR A 129 -9.54 -1.60 6.55
CA TYR A 129 -9.77 -0.35 5.81
C TYR A 129 -11.24 0.02 5.73
N GLN A 130 -12.12 -0.95 5.42
CA GLN A 130 -13.55 -0.69 5.34
C GLN A 130 -14.13 -0.26 6.68
N LYS A 131 -13.64 -0.84 7.78
CA LYS A 131 -14.03 -0.43 9.13
C LYS A 131 -13.51 0.97 9.45
N ALA A 132 -12.20 1.19 9.30
CA ALA A 132 -11.56 2.48 9.60
C ALA A 132 -12.17 3.64 8.79
N ARG A 133 -12.53 3.38 7.52
CA ARG A 133 -13.22 4.37 6.69
C ARG A 133 -14.60 4.75 7.24
N ARG A 134 -15.40 3.77 7.66
CA ARG A 134 -16.73 4.03 8.25
C ARG A 134 -16.60 4.80 9.56
N ASP A 135 -15.74 4.33 10.47
CA ASP A 135 -15.51 4.94 11.77
C ASP A 135 -15.06 6.41 11.60
N MET A 136 -14.12 6.67 10.68
CA MET A 136 -13.67 8.03 10.36
C MET A 136 -14.80 8.89 9.78
N GLN A 137 -15.56 8.38 8.80
CA GLN A 137 -16.65 9.14 8.18
C GLN A 137 -17.74 9.50 9.19
N GLU A 138 -18.09 8.57 10.08
CA GLU A 138 -19.07 8.80 11.14
C GLU A 138 -18.59 9.91 12.08
N ILE A 139 -17.40 9.77 12.68
CA ILE A 139 -16.88 10.72 13.66
C ILE A 139 -16.69 12.12 13.05
N VAL A 140 -16.13 12.21 11.83
CA VAL A 140 -15.95 13.50 11.13
C VAL A 140 -17.31 14.15 10.83
N THR A 141 -18.32 13.37 10.44
CA THR A 141 -19.68 13.90 10.20
C THR A 141 -20.29 14.44 11.48
N ILE A 142 -20.16 13.73 12.59
CA ILE A 142 -20.68 14.16 13.89
C ILE A 142 -19.96 15.42 14.36
N LYS A 143 -18.63 15.45 14.26
CA LYS A 143 -17.83 16.63 14.58
C LYS A 143 -18.28 17.84 13.77
N ALA A 144 -18.42 17.70 12.44
CA ALA A 144 -18.86 18.79 11.57
C ALA A 144 -20.26 19.30 11.95
N ASN A 145 -21.21 18.40 12.26
CA ASN A 145 -22.54 18.79 12.71
C ASN A 145 -22.49 19.59 14.02
N ILE A 146 -21.64 19.20 14.97
CA ILE A 146 -21.45 19.93 16.23
C ILE A 146 -20.76 21.28 15.98
N ASP A 147 -19.76 21.33 15.11
CA ASP A 147 -19.07 22.57 14.74
C ASP A 147 -20.04 23.60 14.18
N THR A 148 -20.98 23.16 13.34
CA THR A 148 -22.06 24.02 12.81
C THR A 148 -23.03 24.47 13.90
N LEU A 149 -23.43 23.58 14.81
CA LEU A 149 -24.35 23.92 15.91
C LEU A 149 -23.73 24.88 16.94
N MET A 150 -22.44 24.76 17.19
CA MET A 150 -21.68 25.63 18.12
C MET A 150 -21.29 26.96 17.47
N GLY A 151 -21.57 27.16 16.16
CA GLY A 151 -21.18 28.35 15.41
C GLY A 151 -19.67 28.45 15.16
N TYR A 152 -18.93 27.34 15.22
CA TYR A 152 -17.50 27.30 14.90
C TYR A 152 -17.22 27.32 13.39
N THR A 153 -18.25 27.10 12.55
CA THR A 153 -18.16 27.20 11.08
C THR A 153 -18.72 28.50 10.51
N GLU A 154 -19.14 29.47 11.34
CA GLU A 154 -19.61 30.77 10.83
C GLU A 154 -18.42 31.62 10.34
N PRO A 155 -18.44 32.16 9.10
CA PRO A 155 -17.42 33.07 8.61
C PRO A 155 -17.55 34.41 9.36
N GLY A 156 -16.90 34.52 10.52
CA GLY A 156 -16.90 35.75 11.32
C GLY A 156 -16.54 35.61 12.80
N ARG A 157 -16.50 34.41 13.38
CA ARG A 157 -16.23 34.25 14.81
C ARG A 157 -14.72 34.25 15.10
N LYS A 158 -14.23 35.39 15.57
CA LYS A 158 -12.91 35.51 16.23
C LYS A 158 -12.87 34.53 17.38
N GLN A 159 -11.78 33.78 17.51
CA GLN A 159 -11.48 32.95 18.67
C GLN A 159 -11.55 33.83 19.93
N GLU A 160 -12.66 33.79 20.65
CA GLU A 160 -12.67 34.20 22.05
C GLU A 160 -11.87 33.14 22.80
N LYS A 161 -10.56 33.42 22.93
CA LYS A 161 -9.72 32.82 23.94
C LYS A 161 -10.30 33.24 25.30
N GLU A 162 -11.01 32.33 25.95
CA GLU A 162 -11.31 32.50 27.37
C GLU A 162 -10.03 32.35 28.21
N ARG A 163 -10.03 33.15 29.28
CA ARG A 163 -8.96 33.42 30.23
C ARG A 163 -8.76 32.29 31.23
#